data_AF-A0A1N6MAE0-F1
#
_entry.id   AF-A0A1N6MAE0-F1
#
_cell.length_a   1.000
_cell.length_b   1.000
_cell.length_c   1.000
_cell.angle_alpha   90.00
_cell.angle_beta   90.00
_cell.angle_gamma   90.00
#
_symmetry.space_group_name_H-M   'P 1'
#
loop_
_entity.id
_entity.type
_entity.pdbx_description
1 polymer ?
#
loop_
_entity_poly.entity_id
_entity_poly.type
_entity_poly.pdbx_seq_one_letter_code
_entity_poly.pdbx_strand_id
1 'polypeptide(L)'
;MTIPRTQLVSPDITAYYHCVSRCVRRAFLCGEDQLTGKSYEHRRYWVEQRILALAQVYCIDICAYAVMSNHYHLVVHLNRQKAEQLSDREVIIRWGKEHQLPSLILKYLKNQTTNSEIQTCRTIIYLWRERLYSLSWLMKEINFSIAKQANQEDQCRGHFWEGRFKSQALLDEKALLAAMAYTDLNPVRAGIAKTPEASEYTSIKRRLDLLNAAQAPRSRLFPFVGESSHKKSDGIPFRLIDYIEWIDWVGRQIREGKPGRIDNKQPTILIRLSTSHPDNFDLCTRLERKRCLWVGSSKRLQVVKHRLNRQRLHGLSI
;
A
#
# COMPACT_ATOMS: atom_id res chain seq x y z
N MET A 1 -22.46 -24.12 2.15
CA MET A 1 -22.33 -24.18 3.62
C MET A 1 -21.74 -22.85 4.09
N THR A 2 -22.39 -22.13 5.01
CA THR A 2 -21.88 -20.84 5.54
C THR A 2 -20.85 -21.12 6.63
N ILE A 3 -19.58 -20.82 6.36
CA ILE A 3 -18.48 -21.03 7.31
C ILE A 3 -18.38 -19.79 8.23
N PRO A 4 -18.30 -19.96 9.57
CA PRO A 4 -18.06 -18.86 10.51
C PRO A 4 -16.80 -18.06 10.19
N ARG A 5 -16.84 -16.72 10.36
CA ARG A 5 -15.71 -15.86 9.97
C ARG A 5 -14.42 -16.13 10.75
N THR A 6 -14.54 -16.58 11.99
CA THR A 6 -13.40 -17.05 12.80
C THR A 6 -12.66 -18.22 12.14
N GLN A 7 -13.34 -19.01 11.31
CA GLN A 7 -12.74 -20.08 10.50
C GLN A 7 -12.28 -19.58 9.12
N LEU A 8 -12.82 -18.46 8.61
CA LEU A 8 -12.43 -17.86 7.32
C LEU A 8 -11.21 -16.95 7.40
N VAL A 9 -10.89 -16.42 8.59
CA VAL A 9 -9.70 -15.60 8.84
C VAL A 9 -8.92 -16.27 9.97
N SER A 10 -8.00 -17.14 9.59
CA SER A 10 -7.07 -17.80 10.50
C SER A 10 -5.63 -17.48 10.10
N PRO A 11 -4.90 -16.70 10.91
CA PRO A 11 -3.47 -16.47 10.73
C PRO A 11 -2.65 -17.76 10.76
N ASP A 12 -3.18 -18.84 11.37
CA ASP A 12 -2.50 -20.14 11.42
C ASP A 12 -2.55 -20.88 10.06
N ILE A 13 -3.53 -20.55 9.21
CA ILE A 13 -3.64 -21.10 7.83
C ILE A 13 -2.87 -20.22 6.85
N THR A 14 -3.12 -18.91 6.88
CA THR A 14 -2.39 -17.92 6.09
C THR A 14 -2.46 -16.55 6.74
N ALA A 15 -1.38 -15.79 6.61
CA ALA A 15 -1.32 -14.40 7.02
C ALA A 15 -1.84 -13.43 5.94
N TYR A 16 -2.09 -13.87 4.71
CA TYR A 16 -2.40 -12.98 3.59
C TYR A 16 -3.89 -13.00 3.21
N TYR A 17 -4.46 -11.81 3.04
CA TYR A 17 -5.88 -11.65 2.69
C TYR A 17 -6.10 -10.54 1.67
N HIS A 18 -6.98 -10.81 0.70
CA HIS A 18 -7.57 -9.78 -0.16
C HIS A 18 -8.97 -9.42 0.35
N CYS A 19 -9.23 -8.13 0.53
CA CYS A 19 -10.43 -7.58 1.13
C CYS A 19 -11.10 -6.55 0.23
N VAL A 20 -12.43 -6.49 0.30
CA VAL A 20 -13.25 -5.54 -0.45
C VAL A 20 -14.38 -5.01 0.42
N SER A 21 -14.54 -3.69 0.48
CA SER A 21 -15.72 -3.02 1.04
C SER A 21 -16.37 -2.16 -0.04
N ARG A 22 -17.70 -2.24 -0.18
CA ARG A 22 -18.49 -1.52 -1.18
C ARG A 22 -19.58 -0.68 -0.50
N CYS A 23 -19.72 0.57 -0.93
CA CYS A 23 -20.74 1.48 -0.41
C CYS A 23 -22.12 1.13 -0.97
N VAL A 24 -23.19 1.46 -0.24
CA VAL A 24 -24.56 1.30 -0.74
C VAL A 24 -24.78 2.16 -1.99
N ARG A 25 -25.80 1.82 -2.76
CA ARG A 25 -26.17 2.56 -3.96
C ARG A 25 -26.36 4.05 -3.62
N ARG A 26 -25.72 4.94 -4.40
CA ARG A 26 -25.75 6.41 -4.25
C ARG A 26 -25.08 6.98 -2.99
N ALA A 27 -24.38 6.19 -2.19
CA ALA A 27 -23.56 6.74 -1.09
C ALA A 27 -22.21 7.32 -1.55
N PHE A 28 -21.84 7.13 -2.83
CA PHE A 28 -20.59 7.58 -3.47
C PHE A 28 -19.38 7.56 -2.55
N LEU A 29 -18.60 6.47 -2.61
CA LEU A 29 -17.33 6.42 -1.88
C LEU A 29 -16.41 7.55 -2.34
N CYS A 30 -16.34 7.79 -3.65
CA CYS A 30 -15.77 8.98 -4.28
C CYS A 30 -16.28 9.09 -5.74
N GLY A 31 -15.86 10.14 -6.44
CA GLY A 31 -16.27 10.41 -7.82
C GLY A 31 -17.45 11.38 -7.92
N GLU A 32 -18.00 11.54 -9.11
CA GLU A 32 -19.05 12.53 -9.39
C GLU A 32 -20.44 11.88 -9.46
N ASP A 33 -21.41 12.49 -8.79
CA ASP A 33 -22.81 12.13 -8.94
C ASP A 33 -23.39 12.81 -10.19
N GLN A 34 -23.53 12.04 -11.27
CA GLN A 34 -24.05 12.52 -12.55
C GLN A 34 -25.45 13.12 -12.48
N LEU A 35 -26.23 12.81 -11.44
CA LEU A 35 -27.59 13.34 -11.29
C LEU A 35 -27.63 14.71 -10.63
N THR A 36 -26.68 15.00 -9.73
CA THR A 36 -26.64 16.26 -8.98
C THR A 36 -25.48 17.16 -9.41
N GLY A 37 -24.52 16.64 -10.17
CA GLY A 37 -23.25 17.29 -10.50
C GLY A 37 -22.30 17.43 -9.31
N LYS A 38 -22.64 16.87 -8.14
CA LYS A 38 -21.81 16.99 -6.93
C LYS A 38 -20.63 16.04 -7.03
N SER A 39 -19.42 16.57 -6.82
CA SER A 39 -18.20 15.78 -6.75
C SER A 39 -17.88 15.36 -5.32
N TYR A 40 -17.55 14.09 -5.16
CA TYR A 40 -17.08 13.44 -3.94
C TYR A 40 -15.65 12.90 -4.10
N GLU A 41 -14.94 13.32 -5.16
CA GLU A 41 -13.61 12.79 -5.49
C GLU A 41 -12.59 13.01 -4.37
N HIS A 42 -12.72 14.08 -3.58
CA HIS A 42 -11.88 14.35 -2.40
C HIS A 42 -11.94 13.24 -1.34
N ARG A 43 -13.04 12.48 -1.25
CA ARG A 43 -13.16 11.35 -0.32
C ARG A 43 -12.17 10.24 -0.64
N ARG A 44 -11.70 10.11 -1.89
CA ARG A 44 -10.70 9.11 -2.28
C ARG A 44 -9.41 9.26 -1.47
N TYR A 45 -9.01 10.51 -1.25
CA TYR A 45 -7.89 10.85 -0.37
C TYR A 45 -8.14 10.44 1.08
N TRP A 46 -9.35 10.66 1.62
CA TRP A 46 -9.70 10.24 2.98
C TRP A 46 -9.55 8.73 3.17
N VAL A 47 -10.01 7.95 2.20
CA VAL A 47 -9.89 6.48 2.23
C VAL A 47 -8.44 6.05 2.24
N GLU A 48 -7.63 6.55 1.30
CA GLU A 48 -6.21 6.21 1.23
C GLU A 48 -5.46 6.59 2.51
N GLN A 49 -5.63 7.82 3.00
CA GLN A 49 -4.95 8.26 4.21
C GLN A 49 -5.37 7.44 5.42
N ARG A 50 -6.65 7.04 5.53
CA ARG A 50 -7.10 6.19 6.63
C ARG A 50 -6.45 4.81 6.60
N ILE A 51 -6.34 4.19 5.42
CA ILE A 51 -5.65 2.91 5.24
C ILE A 51 -4.18 3.03 5.68
N LEU A 52 -3.47 4.05 5.18
CA LEU A 52 -2.04 4.26 5.47
C LEU A 52 -1.77 4.70 6.92
N ALA A 53 -2.71 5.40 7.56
CA ALA A 53 -2.64 5.77 8.96
C ALA A 53 -2.76 4.54 9.86
N LEU A 54 -3.77 3.70 9.60
CA LEU A 54 -4.00 2.50 10.41
C LEU A 54 -2.90 1.45 10.24
N ALA A 55 -2.24 1.38 9.08
CA ALA A 55 -1.06 0.55 8.86
C ALA A 55 0.13 0.89 9.80
N GLN A 56 0.16 2.11 10.36
CA GLN A 56 1.17 2.54 11.33
C GLN A 56 0.77 2.22 12.79
N VAL A 57 -0.50 1.93 13.02
CA VAL A 57 -1.05 1.61 14.34
C VAL A 57 -1.09 0.09 14.52
N TYR A 58 -1.69 -0.60 13.56
CA TYR A 58 -1.87 -2.04 13.55
C TYR A 58 -0.58 -2.77 13.16
N CYS A 59 -0.44 -4.00 13.63
CA CYS A 59 0.53 -4.98 13.14
C CYS A 59 -0.02 -5.70 11.89
N ILE A 60 -0.50 -4.91 10.92
CA ILE A 60 -1.00 -5.40 9.65
C ILE A 60 -0.32 -4.58 8.56
N ASP A 61 0.39 -5.27 7.67
CA ASP A 61 1.14 -4.61 6.62
C ASP A 61 0.30 -4.56 5.34
N ILE A 62 0.36 -3.43 4.63
CA ILE A 62 -0.41 -3.22 3.39
C ILE A 62 0.42 -3.64 2.19
N CYS A 63 0.05 -4.75 1.55
CA CYS A 63 0.73 -5.25 0.36
C CYS A 63 0.32 -4.46 -0.88
N ALA A 64 -0.99 -4.29 -1.08
CA ALA A 64 -1.57 -3.53 -2.18
C ALA A 64 -2.93 -2.89 -1.80
N TYR A 65 -3.32 -1.82 -2.48
CA TYR A 65 -4.65 -1.21 -2.38
C TYR A 65 -5.05 -0.49 -3.67
N ALA A 66 -6.36 -0.33 -3.88
CA ALA A 66 -6.92 0.53 -4.91
C ALA A 66 -8.26 1.11 -4.43
N VAL A 67 -8.41 2.44 -4.49
CA VAL A 67 -9.66 3.11 -4.13
C VAL A 67 -10.45 3.45 -5.40
N MET A 68 -11.63 2.85 -5.54
CA MET A 68 -12.55 3.03 -6.65
C MET A 68 -13.74 3.90 -6.23
N SER A 69 -14.56 4.36 -7.18
CA SER A 69 -15.69 5.27 -6.92
C SER A 69 -16.75 4.75 -5.96
N ASN A 70 -16.96 3.44 -5.88
CA ASN A 70 -17.96 2.83 -4.99
C ASN A 70 -17.43 1.70 -4.11
N HIS A 71 -16.15 1.38 -4.17
CA HIS A 71 -15.53 0.34 -3.34
C HIS A 71 -14.03 0.56 -3.25
N TYR A 72 -13.38 -0.12 -2.32
CA TYR A 72 -11.91 -0.22 -2.34
C TYR A 72 -11.48 -1.67 -2.22
N HIS A 73 -10.31 -1.95 -2.78
CA HIS A 73 -9.59 -3.21 -2.68
C HIS A 73 -8.39 -3.05 -1.76
N LEU A 74 -8.12 -4.06 -0.93
CA LEU A 74 -7.02 -4.05 0.03
C LEU A 74 -6.41 -5.45 0.13
N VAL A 75 -5.11 -5.58 -0.09
CA VAL A 75 -4.33 -6.81 0.14
C VAL A 75 -3.42 -6.57 1.34
N VAL A 76 -3.54 -7.43 2.35
CA VAL A 76 -2.82 -7.27 3.63
C VAL A 76 -2.09 -8.52 4.06
N HIS A 77 -1.09 -8.31 4.91
CA HIS A 77 -0.35 -9.31 5.67
C HIS A 77 -0.64 -9.13 7.17
N LEU A 78 -1.18 -10.15 7.83
CA LEU A 78 -1.43 -10.17 9.27
C LEU A 78 -0.16 -10.55 10.03
N ASN A 79 0.55 -9.55 10.56
CA ASN A 79 1.86 -9.75 11.15
C ASN A 79 1.76 -10.06 12.65
N ARG A 80 1.39 -11.31 12.95
CA ARG A 80 1.27 -11.83 14.32
C ARG A 80 2.58 -11.72 15.08
N GLN A 81 3.70 -12.06 14.44
CA GLN A 81 5.03 -11.98 15.04
C GLN A 81 5.37 -10.55 15.50
N LYS A 82 5.09 -9.55 14.66
CA LYS A 82 5.27 -8.12 15.01
C LYS A 82 4.42 -7.70 16.19
N ALA A 83 3.24 -8.29 16.40
CA ALA A 83 2.41 -8.01 17.57
C ALA A 83 2.93 -8.69 18.84
N GLU A 84 3.40 -9.94 18.74
CA GLU A 84 3.97 -10.72 19.84
C GLU A 84 5.27 -10.11 20.38
N GLN A 85 6.05 -9.46 19.52
CA GLN A 85 7.28 -8.75 19.90
C GLN A 85 7.05 -7.41 20.61
N LEU A 86 5.81 -6.89 20.64
CA LEU A 86 5.53 -5.62 21.30
C LEU A 86 5.54 -5.76 22.82
N SER A 87 6.26 -4.86 23.47
CA SER A 87 6.09 -4.61 24.90
C SER A 87 4.67 -4.13 25.20
N ASP A 88 4.21 -4.36 26.43
CA ASP A 88 2.89 -3.90 26.88
C ASP A 88 2.72 -2.38 26.70
N ARG A 89 3.78 -1.60 26.93
CA ARG A 89 3.78 -0.15 26.74
C ARG A 89 3.57 0.23 25.27
N GLU A 90 4.20 -0.49 24.33
CA GLU A 90 4.01 -0.24 22.89
C GLU A 90 2.60 -0.61 22.44
N VAL A 91 2.02 -1.69 22.96
CA VAL A 91 0.62 -2.05 22.70
C VAL A 91 -0.31 -0.92 23.16
N ILE A 92 -0.12 -0.41 24.38
CA ILE A 92 -0.93 0.70 24.92
C ILE A 92 -0.78 1.95 24.05
N ILE A 93 0.46 2.34 23.70
CA ILE A 93 0.72 3.53 22.88
C ILE A 93 0.06 3.40 21.50
N ARG A 94 0.18 2.24 20.86
CA ARG A 94 -0.45 2.00 19.55
C ARG A 94 -1.97 2.05 19.67
N TRP A 95 -2.55 1.30 20.60
CA TRP A 95 -3.99 1.26 20.82
C TRP A 95 -4.56 2.65 21.12
N GLY A 96 -3.86 3.43 21.94
CA GLY A 96 -4.20 4.80 22.34
C GLY A 96 -4.21 5.83 21.21
N LYS A 97 -3.62 5.53 20.04
CA LYS A 97 -3.70 6.42 18.87
C LYS A 97 -5.09 6.48 18.26
N GLU A 98 -5.86 5.40 18.41
CA GLU A 98 -7.20 5.25 17.79
C GLU A 98 -8.31 5.17 18.84
N HIS A 99 -7.97 4.86 20.10
CA HIS A 99 -8.95 4.61 21.15
C HIS A 99 -8.61 5.35 22.43
N GLN A 100 -9.64 5.78 23.15
CA GLN A 100 -9.46 6.35 24.48
C GLN A 100 -9.00 5.27 25.47
N LEU A 101 -7.96 5.60 26.25
CA LEU A 101 -7.40 4.69 27.24
C LEU A 101 -8.20 4.75 28.55
N PRO A 102 -8.57 3.60 29.16
CA PRO A 102 -9.20 3.56 30.47
C PRO A 102 -8.30 4.17 31.57
N SER A 103 -8.92 4.77 32.59
CA SER A 103 -8.20 5.37 33.73
C SER A 103 -7.24 4.38 34.41
N LEU A 104 -7.63 3.11 34.51
CA LEU A 104 -6.82 2.03 35.04
C LEU A 104 -5.49 1.86 34.26
N ILE A 105 -5.54 1.93 32.93
CA ILE A 105 -4.34 1.82 32.08
C ILE A 105 -3.46 3.07 32.21
N LEU A 106 -4.06 4.25 32.39
CA LEU A 106 -3.30 5.48 32.67
C LEU A 106 -2.57 5.39 34.02
N LYS A 107 -3.16 4.79 35.05
CA LYS A 107 -2.48 4.48 36.32
C LYS A 107 -1.35 3.47 36.12
N TYR A 108 -1.59 2.42 35.32
CA TYR A 108 -0.59 1.40 35.01
C TYR A 108 0.67 2.01 34.37
N LEU A 109 0.50 2.92 33.41
CA LEU A 109 1.62 3.64 32.78
C LEU A 109 2.42 4.51 33.75
N LYS A 110 1.81 4.94 34.86
CA LYS A 110 2.45 5.74 35.92
C LYS A 110 3.01 4.88 37.05
N ASN A 111 2.93 3.55 36.96
CA ASN A 111 3.26 2.61 38.04
C ASN A 111 2.46 2.86 39.34
N GLN A 112 1.20 3.30 39.22
CA GLN A 112 0.31 3.65 40.33
C GLN A 112 -0.79 2.59 40.55
N THR A 113 -0.50 1.33 40.25
CA THR A 113 -1.45 0.21 40.31
C THR A 113 -1.04 -0.81 41.36
N THR A 114 -2.03 -1.38 42.03
CA THR A 114 -1.89 -2.55 42.91
C THR A 114 -1.64 -3.84 42.11
N ASN A 115 -1.22 -4.92 42.77
CA ASN A 115 -0.96 -6.21 42.10
C ASN A 115 -2.19 -6.80 41.39
N SER A 116 -3.40 -6.66 41.97
CA SER A 116 -4.65 -7.12 41.35
C SER A 116 -5.03 -6.28 40.13
N GLU A 117 -4.81 -4.96 40.19
CA GLU A 117 -4.99 -4.04 39.07
C GLU A 117 -4.03 -4.34 37.91
N ILE A 118 -2.77 -4.70 38.20
CA ILE A 118 -1.78 -5.10 37.19
C ILE A 118 -2.28 -6.31 36.40
N GLN A 119 -2.86 -7.32 37.06
CA GLN A 119 -3.37 -8.51 36.38
C GLN A 119 -4.53 -8.16 35.43
N THR A 120 -5.40 -7.24 35.86
CA THR A 120 -6.49 -6.73 35.02
C THR A 120 -5.94 -5.97 33.82
N CYS A 121 -4.94 -5.10 34.02
CA CYS A 121 -4.26 -4.38 32.93
C CYS A 121 -3.65 -5.34 31.92
N ARG A 122 -2.93 -6.37 32.37
CA ARG A 122 -2.32 -7.39 31.48
C ARG A 122 -3.35 -8.09 30.63
N THR A 123 -4.51 -8.41 31.18
CA THR A 123 -5.62 -9.03 30.43
C THR A 123 -6.15 -8.11 29.33
N ILE A 124 -6.35 -6.83 29.66
CA ILE A 124 -6.77 -5.81 28.69
C ILE A 124 -5.72 -5.62 27.59
N ILE A 125 -4.45 -5.51 27.97
CA ILE A 125 -3.32 -5.30 27.04
C ILE A 125 -3.14 -6.51 26.12
N TYR A 126 -3.27 -7.74 26.64
CA TYR A 126 -3.23 -8.95 25.84
C TYR A 126 -4.32 -8.94 24.76
N LEU A 127 -5.56 -8.61 25.14
CA LEU A 127 -6.66 -8.49 24.20
C LEU A 127 -6.39 -7.41 23.14
N TRP A 128 -5.80 -6.27 23.51
CA TRP A 128 -5.41 -5.25 22.53
C TRP A 128 -4.31 -5.73 21.59
N ARG A 129 -3.32 -6.49 22.09
CA ARG A 129 -2.28 -7.11 21.27
C ARG A 129 -2.89 -8.01 20.19
N GLU A 130 -3.88 -8.84 20.54
CA GLU A 130 -4.62 -9.66 19.57
C GLU A 130 -5.38 -8.82 18.54
N ARG A 131 -5.99 -7.72 18.97
CA ARG A 131 -6.72 -6.82 18.07
C ARG A 131 -5.81 -6.09 17.10
N LEU A 132 -4.57 -5.77 17.49
CA LEU A 132 -3.61 -5.06 16.65
C LEU A 132 -3.20 -5.83 15.40
N TYR A 133 -3.36 -7.16 15.34
CA TYR A 133 -3.17 -7.93 14.10
C TYR A 133 -4.48 -8.55 13.57
N SER A 134 -5.63 -8.13 14.09
CA SER A 134 -6.94 -8.62 13.66
C SER A 134 -7.47 -7.90 12.43
N LEU A 135 -7.65 -8.65 11.34
CA LEU A 135 -8.24 -8.13 10.10
C LEU A 135 -9.61 -7.46 10.32
N SER A 136 -10.44 -8.06 11.16
CA SER A 136 -11.79 -7.55 11.43
C SER A 136 -11.76 -6.20 12.15
N TRP A 137 -10.81 -6.00 13.06
CA TRP A 137 -10.63 -4.71 13.74
C TRP A 137 -10.10 -3.64 12.79
N LEU A 138 -9.08 -3.94 12.00
CA LEU A 138 -8.58 -3.00 10.99
C LEU A 138 -9.70 -2.55 10.03
N MET A 139 -10.45 -3.50 9.48
CA MET A 139 -11.53 -3.19 8.55
C MET A 139 -12.68 -2.43 9.21
N LYS A 140 -12.98 -2.70 10.48
CA LYS A 140 -13.94 -1.92 11.26
C LYS A 140 -13.47 -0.47 11.39
N GLU A 141 -12.22 -0.22 11.76
CA GLU A 141 -11.68 1.13 11.96
C GLU A 141 -11.57 1.94 10.66
N ILE A 142 -11.27 1.29 9.54
CA ILE A 142 -11.30 1.92 8.21
C ILE A 142 -12.75 2.32 7.88
N ASN A 143 -13.65 1.33 7.89
CA ASN A 143 -15.02 1.52 7.42
C ASN A 143 -15.83 2.47 8.30
N PHE A 144 -15.66 2.41 9.62
CA PHE A 144 -16.37 3.28 10.56
C PHE A 144 -15.99 4.74 10.36
N SER A 145 -14.69 5.05 10.25
CA SER A 145 -14.21 6.42 10.06
C SER A 145 -14.78 7.03 8.77
N ILE A 146 -14.72 6.30 7.66
CA ILE A 146 -15.21 6.76 6.36
C ILE A 146 -16.72 6.95 6.40
N ALA A 147 -17.48 5.97 6.92
CA ALA A 147 -18.93 6.06 7.00
C ALA A 147 -19.39 7.24 7.87
N LYS A 148 -18.71 7.46 9.01
CA LYS A 148 -19.02 8.59 9.90
C LYS A 148 -18.81 9.93 9.21
N GLN A 149 -17.66 10.11 8.53
CA GLN A 149 -17.33 11.35 7.83
C GLN A 149 -18.28 11.59 6.65
N ALA A 150 -18.54 10.57 5.83
CA ALA A 150 -19.42 10.69 4.68
C ALA A 150 -20.87 10.98 5.08
N ASN A 151 -21.44 10.25 6.06
CA ASN A 151 -22.79 10.51 6.55
C ASN A 151 -22.93 11.92 7.16
N GLN A 152 -21.89 12.41 7.84
CA GLN A 152 -21.86 13.77 8.38
C GLN A 152 -21.84 14.82 7.26
N GLU A 153 -21.02 14.63 6.23
CA GLU A 153 -20.95 15.51 5.06
C GLU A 153 -22.25 15.50 4.24
N ASP A 154 -22.88 14.33 4.09
CA ASP A 154 -24.15 14.17 3.39
C ASP A 154 -25.37 14.51 4.26
N GLN A 155 -25.15 14.94 5.51
CA GLN A 155 -26.18 15.30 6.47
C GLN A 155 -27.28 14.23 6.63
N CYS A 156 -26.89 12.95 6.53
CA CYS A 156 -27.80 11.82 6.51
C CYS A 156 -27.52 10.84 7.64
N ARG A 157 -28.48 9.95 7.88
CA ARG A 157 -28.34 8.81 8.80
C ARG A 157 -28.60 7.53 8.02
N GLY A 158 -27.91 6.45 8.39
CA GLY A 158 -28.13 5.13 7.80
C GLY A 158 -26.85 4.41 7.41
N HIS A 159 -27.02 3.33 6.66
CA HIS A 159 -25.93 2.47 6.21
C HIS A 159 -25.17 3.11 5.05
N PHE A 160 -23.86 3.34 5.24
CA PHE A 160 -22.97 3.77 4.18
C PHE A 160 -22.40 2.59 3.36
N TRP A 161 -22.13 1.46 4.02
CA TRP A 161 -21.60 0.24 3.41
C TRP A 161 -22.72 -0.76 3.14
N GLU A 162 -22.67 -1.50 2.01
CA GLU A 162 -23.66 -2.54 1.65
C GLU A 162 -23.78 -3.62 2.73
N GLY A 163 -22.70 -3.85 3.48
CA GLY A 163 -22.67 -4.80 4.56
C GLY A 163 -21.26 -4.97 5.09
N ARG A 164 -20.97 -6.18 5.59
CA ARG A 164 -19.62 -6.54 6.04
C ARG A 164 -18.68 -6.63 4.84
N PHE A 165 -17.40 -6.32 5.07
CA PHE A 165 -16.37 -6.49 4.06
C PHE A 165 -16.22 -7.98 3.65
N LYS A 166 -15.94 -8.20 2.38
CA LYS A 166 -15.57 -9.51 1.83
C LYS A 166 -14.08 -9.74 2.05
N SER A 167 -13.68 -10.98 2.30
CA SER A 167 -12.27 -11.38 2.42
C SER A 167 -12.02 -12.71 1.73
N GLN A 168 -10.86 -12.85 1.11
CA GLN A 168 -10.35 -14.06 0.47
C GLN A 168 -8.97 -14.36 1.06
N ALA A 169 -8.80 -15.56 1.62
CA ALA A 169 -7.52 -16.02 2.13
C ALA A 169 -6.59 -16.35 0.94
N LEU A 170 -5.35 -15.87 0.98
CA LEU A 170 -4.36 -16.07 -0.07
C LEU A 170 -3.38 -17.13 0.44
N LEU A 171 -3.52 -18.35 -0.06
CA LEU A 171 -2.88 -19.54 0.53
C LEU A 171 -1.40 -19.70 0.14
N ASP A 172 -0.98 -19.05 -0.94
CA ASP A 172 0.38 -19.13 -1.45
C ASP A 172 0.82 -17.80 -2.10
N GLU A 173 2.09 -17.74 -2.46
CA GLU A 173 2.72 -16.59 -3.10
C GLU A 173 2.09 -16.26 -4.48
N LYS A 174 1.62 -17.27 -5.23
CA LYS A 174 0.95 -17.05 -6.52
C LYS A 174 -0.38 -16.33 -6.32
N ALA A 175 -1.16 -16.74 -5.32
CA ALA A 175 -2.41 -16.09 -4.92
C ALA A 175 -2.15 -14.65 -4.44
N LEU A 176 -1.09 -14.43 -3.66
CA LEU A 176 -0.65 -13.10 -3.25
C LEU A 176 -0.34 -12.20 -4.45
N LEU A 177 0.54 -12.66 -5.34
CA LEU A 177 0.94 -11.92 -6.55
C LEU A 177 -0.26 -11.59 -7.44
N ALA A 178 -1.15 -12.56 -7.67
CA ALA A 178 -2.35 -12.38 -8.47
C ALA A 178 -3.33 -11.39 -7.84
N ALA A 179 -3.54 -11.45 -6.53
CA ALA A 179 -4.43 -10.52 -5.82
C ALA A 179 -3.90 -9.09 -5.80
N MET A 180 -2.58 -8.92 -5.58
CA MET A 180 -1.92 -7.62 -5.67
C MET A 180 -2.05 -7.03 -7.08
N ALA A 181 -1.72 -7.82 -8.11
CA ALA A 181 -1.83 -7.38 -9.50
C ALA A 181 -3.27 -7.07 -9.91
N TYR A 182 -4.23 -7.86 -9.46
CA TYR A 182 -5.64 -7.58 -9.67
C TYR A 182 -6.05 -6.23 -9.07
N THR A 183 -5.57 -5.94 -7.86
CA THR A 183 -5.88 -4.72 -7.10
C THR A 183 -5.28 -3.50 -7.80
N ASP A 184 -3.98 -3.52 -8.09
CA ASP A 184 -3.27 -2.39 -8.72
C ASP A 184 -3.75 -2.09 -10.15
N LEU A 185 -4.21 -3.10 -10.89
CA LEU A 185 -4.75 -2.93 -12.25
C LEU A 185 -6.25 -2.59 -12.26
N ASN A 186 -6.91 -2.44 -11.11
CA ASN A 186 -8.35 -2.22 -11.08
C ASN A 186 -8.79 -0.92 -11.79
N PRO A 187 -8.13 0.24 -11.57
CA PRO A 187 -8.46 1.47 -12.32
C PRO A 187 -8.23 1.34 -13.82
N VAL A 188 -7.16 0.67 -14.25
CA VAL A 188 -6.88 0.40 -15.67
C VAL A 188 -7.99 -0.45 -16.28
N ARG A 189 -8.36 -1.54 -15.63
CA ARG A 189 -9.41 -2.46 -16.11
C ARG A 189 -10.79 -1.80 -16.14
N ALA A 190 -11.05 -0.86 -15.24
CA ALA A 190 -12.27 -0.08 -15.23
C ALA A 190 -12.28 1.04 -16.29
N GLY A 191 -11.18 1.27 -17.00
CA GLY A 191 -11.04 2.37 -17.97
C GLY A 191 -10.88 3.75 -17.33
N ILE A 192 -10.65 3.82 -16.00
CA ILE A 192 -10.44 5.06 -15.26
C ILE A 192 -9.04 5.63 -15.52
N ALA A 193 -8.06 4.75 -15.71
CA ALA A 193 -6.68 5.11 -16.02
C ALA A 193 -6.19 4.34 -17.25
N LYS A 194 -5.30 4.94 -18.04
CA LYS A 194 -4.70 4.27 -19.21
C LYS A 194 -3.53 3.37 -18.84
N THR A 195 -2.85 3.68 -17.73
CA THR A 195 -1.63 2.99 -17.27
C THR A 195 -1.60 2.92 -15.73
N PRO A 196 -0.80 2.00 -15.14
CA PRO A 196 -0.56 1.97 -13.69
C PRO A 196 -0.01 3.30 -13.14
N GLU A 197 0.84 3.97 -13.91
CA GLU A 197 1.44 5.27 -13.57
C GLU A 197 0.42 6.41 -13.52
N ALA A 198 -0.74 6.25 -14.16
CA ALA A 198 -1.85 7.22 -14.11
C ALA A 198 -2.97 6.76 -13.17
N SER A 199 -2.80 5.62 -12.48
CA SER A 199 -3.81 5.04 -11.60
C SER A 199 -3.70 5.63 -10.19
N GLU A 200 -4.15 6.87 -10.03
CA GLU A 200 -4.15 7.57 -8.74
C GLU A 200 -4.83 6.76 -7.61
N TYR A 201 -4.33 6.93 -6.38
CA TYR A 201 -4.81 6.22 -5.18
C TYR A 201 -4.75 4.68 -5.28
N THR A 202 -3.67 4.20 -5.87
CA THR A 202 -3.27 2.78 -5.86
C THR A 202 -1.90 2.60 -5.23
N SER A 203 -1.65 1.39 -4.71
CA SER A 203 -0.32 1.06 -4.20
C SER A 203 0.76 1.08 -5.28
N ILE A 204 0.47 0.65 -6.51
CA ILE A 204 1.46 0.71 -7.60
C ILE A 204 1.85 2.14 -7.90
N LYS A 205 0.90 3.06 -8.06
CA LYS A 205 1.19 4.48 -8.28
C LYS A 205 2.05 5.03 -7.16
N ARG A 206 1.66 4.78 -5.91
CA ARG A 206 2.44 5.18 -4.74
C ARG A 206 3.87 4.64 -4.76
N ARG A 207 4.07 3.36 -5.11
CA ARG A 207 5.42 2.76 -5.19
C ARG A 207 6.26 3.41 -6.27
N LEU A 208 5.67 3.69 -7.44
CA LEU A 208 6.35 4.32 -8.57
C LEU A 208 6.74 5.77 -8.26
N ASP A 209 5.87 6.54 -7.61
CA ASP A 209 6.19 7.91 -7.18
C ASP A 209 7.39 7.95 -6.23
N LEU A 210 7.50 6.96 -5.34
CA LEU A 210 8.60 6.85 -4.38
C LEU A 210 9.92 6.42 -5.06
N LEU A 211 9.88 5.68 -6.17
CA LEU A 211 11.08 5.38 -6.96
C LEU A 211 11.66 6.63 -7.60
N ASN A 212 10.81 7.59 -7.96
CA ASN A 212 11.21 8.85 -8.60
C ASN A 212 11.66 9.93 -7.58
N ALA A 213 11.32 9.76 -6.29
CA ALA A 213 11.63 10.75 -5.26
C ALA A 213 12.97 10.47 -4.56
N ALA A 214 13.95 11.36 -4.74
CA ALA A 214 15.32 11.23 -4.22
C ALA A 214 15.45 11.14 -2.68
N GLN A 215 14.40 11.50 -1.92
CA GLN A 215 14.37 11.51 -0.44
C GLN A 215 12.98 11.15 0.10
N ALA A 216 12.37 10.10 -0.44
CA ALA A 216 10.98 9.80 -0.13
C ALA A 216 10.76 9.25 1.30
N PRO A 217 9.71 9.69 2.01
CA PRO A 217 9.32 9.08 3.29
C PRO A 217 8.99 7.59 3.10
N ARG A 218 9.11 6.80 4.19
CA ARG A 218 8.74 5.37 4.21
C ARG A 218 7.39 5.19 3.52
N SER A 219 7.32 4.28 2.55
CA SER A 219 6.14 4.05 1.70
C SER A 219 4.84 3.82 2.47
N ARG A 220 4.94 3.40 3.74
CA ARG A 220 3.86 2.87 4.59
C ARG A 220 3.19 1.63 3.99
N LEU A 221 3.81 1.07 2.94
CA LEU A 221 3.45 -0.18 2.30
C LEU A 221 4.46 -1.25 2.72
N PHE A 222 4.03 -2.51 2.72
CA PHE A 222 4.90 -3.64 2.99
C PHE A 222 6.01 -3.68 1.92
N PRO A 223 7.29 -3.73 2.30
CA PRO A 223 8.40 -3.64 1.36
C PRO A 223 8.51 -4.94 0.54
N PHE A 224 8.97 -4.81 -0.69
CA PHE A 224 9.42 -5.95 -1.48
C PHE A 224 10.85 -6.29 -1.05
N VAL A 225 11.10 -7.56 -0.74
CA VAL A 225 12.42 -8.02 -0.26
C VAL A 225 13.13 -8.95 -1.23
N GLY A 226 12.38 -9.59 -2.14
CA GLY A 226 12.90 -10.62 -3.05
C GLY A 226 13.42 -11.87 -2.31
N GLU A 227 13.83 -12.87 -3.08
CA GLU A 227 14.32 -14.15 -2.54
C GLU A 227 15.78 -14.10 -2.05
N SER A 228 16.54 -13.07 -2.46
CA SER A 228 18.00 -13.00 -2.27
C SER A 228 18.46 -12.55 -0.87
N SER A 229 17.56 -12.33 0.09
CA SER A 229 17.96 -12.00 1.46
C SER A 229 18.31 -13.27 2.25
N HIS A 230 19.60 -13.57 2.36
CA HIS A 230 20.12 -14.61 3.27
C HIS A 230 19.72 -14.39 4.75
N LYS A 231 19.17 -13.22 5.09
CA LYS A 231 18.44 -12.95 6.34
C LYS A 231 16.95 -12.91 6.01
N LYS A 232 16.12 -13.72 6.68
CA LYS A 232 14.65 -13.64 6.65
C LYS A 232 14.19 -12.19 6.89
N SER A 233 14.06 -11.42 5.82
CA SER A 233 13.61 -10.03 5.87
C SER A 233 12.11 -10.02 5.76
N ASP A 234 11.45 -9.39 6.74
CA ASP A 234 9.99 -9.25 6.78
C ASP A 234 9.52 -8.40 5.60
N GLY A 235 8.86 -9.01 4.61
CA GLY A 235 8.45 -8.34 3.38
C GLY A 235 7.74 -9.25 2.37
N ILE A 236 7.31 -8.64 1.26
CA ILE A 236 6.72 -9.32 0.12
C ILE A 236 7.84 -10.09 -0.61
N PRO A 237 7.69 -11.40 -0.84
CA PRO A 237 8.76 -12.29 -1.33
C PRO A 237 9.03 -12.15 -2.84
N PHE A 238 8.84 -10.96 -3.41
CA PHE A 238 9.15 -10.66 -4.80
C PHE A 238 10.08 -9.47 -4.88
N ARG A 239 10.81 -9.32 -5.98
CA ARG A 239 11.53 -8.06 -6.25
C ARG A 239 10.52 -7.07 -6.82
N LEU A 240 10.63 -5.80 -6.41
CA LEU A 240 9.75 -4.74 -6.90
C LEU A 240 9.81 -4.60 -8.43
N ILE A 241 11.00 -4.77 -9.01
CA ILE A 241 11.20 -4.67 -10.47
C ILE A 241 10.43 -5.76 -11.22
N ASP A 242 10.54 -7.01 -10.75
CA ASP A 242 9.83 -8.16 -11.34
C ASP A 242 8.31 -7.98 -11.19
N TYR A 243 7.84 -7.44 -10.06
CA TYR A 243 6.43 -7.10 -9.87
C TYR A 243 5.95 -6.02 -10.84
N ILE A 244 6.73 -4.97 -11.06
CA ILE A 244 6.40 -3.88 -12.00
C ILE A 244 6.28 -4.42 -13.43
N GLU A 245 7.21 -5.28 -13.86
CA GLU A 245 7.14 -5.94 -15.17
C GLU A 245 5.92 -6.87 -15.28
N TRP A 246 5.63 -7.63 -14.24
CA TRP A 246 4.44 -8.48 -14.16
C TRP A 246 3.16 -7.67 -14.30
N ILE A 247 3.05 -6.51 -13.65
CA ILE A 247 1.89 -5.61 -13.76
C ILE A 247 1.71 -5.12 -15.20
N ASP A 248 2.79 -4.72 -15.88
CA ASP A 248 2.72 -4.27 -17.27
C ASP A 248 2.27 -5.41 -18.19
N TRP A 249 2.83 -6.61 -18.02
CA TRP A 249 2.46 -7.80 -18.79
C TRP A 249 0.98 -8.19 -18.57
N VAL A 250 0.54 -8.31 -17.31
CA VAL A 250 -0.86 -8.66 -16.97
C VAL A 250 -1.83 -7.56 -17.41
N GLY A 251 -1.43 -6.29 -17.30
CA GLY A 251 -2.26 -5.14 -17.65
C GLY A 251 -2.54 -5.02 -19.16
N ARG A 252 -1.67 -5.59 -20.00
CA ARG A 252 -1.84 -5.68 -21.46
C ARG A 252 -2.80 -6.79 -21.89
N GLN A 253 -2.98 -7.82 -21.06
CA GLN A 253 -3.86 -8.94 -21.40
C GLN A 253 -5.32 -8.48 -21.45
N ILE A 254 -6.00 -8.85 -22.54
CA ILE A 254 -7.43 -8.60 -22.69
C ILE A 254 -8.18 -9.49 -21.71
N ARG A 255 -9.10 -8.89 -20.95
CA ARG A 255 -10.02 -9.62 -20.08
C ARG A 255 -11.44 -9.41 -20.57
N GLU A 256 -12.14 -10.52 -20.82
CA GLU A 256 -13.55 -10.49 -21.22
C GLU A 256 -14.39 -9.66 -20.23
N GLY A 257 -15.25 -8.79 -20.77
CA GLY A 257 -16.15 -7.94 -20.01
C GLY A 257 -15.49 -6.77 -19.26
N LYS A 258 -14.21 -6.45 -19.50
CA LYS A 258 -13.56 -5.25 -18.94
C LYS A 258 -13.26 -4.21 -20.02
N PRO A 259 -13.61 -2.93 -19.79
CA PRO A 259 -13.47 -1.88 -20.81
C PRO A 259 -12.03 -1.43 -21.05
N GLY A 260 -11.13 -1.57 -20.07
CA GLY A 260 -9.77 -1.03 -20.16
C GLY A 260 -8.66 -2.07 -20.10
N ARG A 261 -7.54 -1.73 -20.74
CA ARG A 261 -6.26 -2.46 -20.76
C ARG A 261 -5.12 -1.48 -21.05
N ILE A 262 -3.90 -1.88 -20.76
CA ILE A 262 -2.71 -1.17 -21.23
C ILE A 262 -2.59 -1.38 -22.74
N ASP A 263 -2.33 -0.31 -23.50
CA ASP A 263 -2.16 -0.39 -24.95
C ASP A 263 -0.82 -1.09 -25.28
N ASN A 264 -0.89 -2.13 -26.13
CA ASN A 264 0.27 -2.89 -26.59
C ASN A 264 1.30 -2.04 -27.33
N LYS A 265 0.90 -0.91 -27.90
CA LYS A 265 1.81 0.02 -28.59
C LYS A 265 2.65 0.87 -27.63
N GLN A 266 2.28 0.96 -26.35
CA GLN A 266 3.06 1.73 -25.38
C GLN A 266 4.35 0.99 -25.01
N PRO A 267 5.48 1.72 -24.82
CA PRO A 267 6.70 1.15 -24.24
C PRO A 267 6.43 0.48 -22.90
N THR A 268 7.28 -0.42 -22.42
CA THR A 268 7.09 -1.04 -21.09
C THR A 268 7.14 0.02 -19.99
N ILE A 269 6.49 -0.25 -18.85
CA ILE A 269 6.52 0.64 -17.69
C ILE A 269 7.94 1.09 -17.30
N LEU A 270 8.93 0.21 -17.37
CA LEU A 270 10.33 0.57 -17.05
C LEU A 270 10.91 1.58 -18.04
N ILE A 271 10.56 1.45 -19.33
CA ILE A 271 10.94 2.43 -20.35
C ILE A 271 10.20 3.74 -20.13
N ARG A 272 8.89 3.71 -19.84
CA ARG A 272 8.11 4.94 -19.57
C ARG A 272 8.66 5.71 -18.36
N LEU A 273 9.04 4.99 -17.31
CA LEU A 273 9.68 5.57 -16.13
C LEU A 273 11.08 6.13 -16.46
N SER A 274 11.88 5.42 -17.26
CA SER A 274 13.23 5.85 -17.64
C SER A 274 13.25 6.99 -18.65
N THR A 275 12.22 7.14 -19.51
CA THR A 275 12.11 8.26 -20.46
C THR A 275 11.89 9.62 -19.80
N SER A 276 11.62 9.66 -18.49
CA SER A 276 11.75 10.88 -17.67
C SER A 276 13.22 11.37 -17.58
N HIS A 277 14.18 10.56 -18.04
CA HIS A 277 15.61 10.83 -18.15
C HIS A 277 16.08 10.50 -19.58
N PRO A 278 15.86 11.41 -20.56
CA PRO A 278 16.06 11.15 -21.99
C PRO A 278 17.51 10.82 -22.41
N ASP A 279 18.49 10.96 -21.52
CA ASP A 279 19.93 10.82 -21.83
C ASP A 279 20.41 9.37 -22.04
N ASN A 280 19.64 8.36 -21.62
CA ASN A 280 20.09 6.95 -21.65
C ASN A 280 20.13 6.32 -23.06
N PHE A 281 19.21 6.68 -23.95
CA PHE A 281 19.20 6.13 -25.32
C PHE A 281 20.31 6.72 -26.19
N ASP A 282 20.61 8.01 -26.02
CA ASP A 282 21.73 8.67 -26.70
C ASP A 282 23.08 8.09 -26.24
N LEU A 283 23.20 7.74 -24.96
CA LEU A 283 24.40 7.08 -24.42
C LEU A 283 24.72 5.75 -25.11
N CYS A 284 23.74 4.86 -25.30
CA CYS A 284 23.95 3.57 -25.97
C CYS A 284 24.53 3.72 -27.38
N THR A 285 24.16 4.80 -28.09
CA THR A 285 24.66 5.08 -29.45
C THR A 285 25.98 5.87 -29.47
N ARG A 286 26.37 6.47 -28.34
CA ARG A 286 27.56 7.34 -28.22
C ARG A 286 28.71 6.70 -27.45
N LEU A 287 28.47 5.60 -26.74
CA LEU A 287 29.47 4.86 -25.97
C LEU A 287 30.69 4.47 -26.82
N GLU A 288 30.47 4.05 -28.06
CA GLU A 288 31.55 3.63 -28.98
C GLU A 288 32.11 4.77 -29.84
N ARG A 289 31.59 6.00 -29.72
CA ARG A 289 32.14 7.13 -30.50
C ARG A 289 33.56 7.46 -30.02
N LYS A 290 34.49 7.54 -30.97
CA LYS A 290 35.89 7.91 -30.71
C LYS A 290 35.94 9.17 -29.85
N ARG A 291 36.62 9.07 -28.70
CA ARG A 291 36.94 10.11 -27.69
C ARG A 291 36.10 10.13 -26.40
N CYS A 292 35.11 9.26 -26.17
CA CYS A 292 34.50 9.16 -24.83
C CYS A 292 35.28 8.17 -23.93
N LEU A 293 36.06 8.69 -22.98
CA LEU A 293 36.85 7.88 -22.04
C LEU A 293 36.13 7.64 -20.72
N TRP A 294 35.15 8.47 -20.38
CA TRP A 294 34.51 8.48 -19.07
C TRP A 294 33.00 8.62 -19.22
N VAL A 295 32.23 7.79 -18.52
CA VAL A 295 30.77 7.86 -18.52
C VAL A 295 30.29 7.88 -17.08
N GLY A 296 29.37 8.78 -16.76
CA GLY A 296 28.80 8.86 -15.41
C GLY A 296 28.16 10.22 -15.17
N SER A 297 27.49 10.37 -14.03
CA SER A 297 26.79 11.62 -13.75
C SER A 297 27.71 12.82 -13.67
N SER A 298 27.18 14.01 -13.98
CA SER A 298 27.91 15.29 -13.94
C SER A 298 28.74 15.42 -12.67
N LYS A 299 28.18 15.03 -11.52
CA LYS A 299 28.85 15.05 -10.22
C LYS A 299 30.07 14.12 -10.17
N ARG A 300 29.96 12.90 -10.68
CA ARG A 300 31.08 11.95 -10.72
C ARG A 300 32.13 12.34 -11.75
N LEU A 301 31.73 12.86 -12.91
CA LEU A 301 32.68 13.37 -13.91
C LEU A 301 33.50 14.54 -13.35
N GLN A 302 32.89 15.43 -12.55
CA GLN A 302 33.62 16.49 -11.85
C GLN A 302 34.59 15.93 -10.79
N VAL A 303 34.18 14.93 -10.00
CA VAL A 303 35.08 14.27 -9.04
C VAL A 303 36.30 13.64 -9.75
N VAL A 304 36.08 12.95 -10.88
CA VAL A 304 37.16 12.37 -11.67
C VAL A 304 38.05 13.48 -12.26
N LYS A 305 37.46 14.56 -12.79
CA LYS A 305 38.18 15.72 -13.33
C LYS A 305 39.12 16.33 -12.28
N HIS A 306 38.64 16.50 -11.06
CA HIS A 306 39.43 17.01 -9.93
C HIS A 306 40.52 16.03 -9.51
N ARG A 307 40.22 14.73 -9.36
CA ARG A 307 41.22 13.72 -8.97
C ARG A 307 42.36 13.57 -9.97
N LEU A 308 42.06 13.66 -11.27
CA LEU A 308 43.06 13.54 -12.34
C LEU A 308 43.76 14.87 -12.66
N ASN A 309 43.44 15.94 -11.93
CA ASN A 309 43.95 17.30 -12.14
C ASN A 309 43.87 17.76 -13.61
N ARG A 310 42.73 17.49 -14.28
CA ARG A 310 42.53 17.83 -15.70
C ARG A 310 41.66 19.08 -15.84
N GLN A 311 42.04 20.00 -16.75
CA GLN A 311 41.23 21.17 -17.08
C GLN A 311 39.96 20.81 -17.87
N ARG A 312 39.99 19.74 -18.67
CA ARG A 312 38.86 19.20 -19.43
C ARG A 312 38.83 17.67 -19.34
N LEU A 313 37.62 17.12 -19.27
CA LEU A 313 37.38 15.69 -19.23
C LEU A 313 36.52 15.31 -20.42
N HIS A 314 36.95 14.31 -21.19
CA HIS A 314 36.19 13.81 -22.33
C HIS A 314 35.26 12.70 -21.85
N GLY A 315 34.10 13.10 -21.33
CA GLY A 315 33.13 12.17 -20.81
C GLY A 315 31.70 12.49 -21.22
N LEU A 316 30.88 11.44 -21.26
CA LEU A 316 29.43 11.51 -21.46
C LEU A 316 28.76 11.59 -20.08
N SER A 317 28.03 12.69 -19.85
CA SER A 317 27.24 12.85 -18.63
C SER A 317 25.90 12.13 -18.78
N ILE A 318 25.44 11.50 -17.69
CA ILE A 318 24.16 10.77 -17.58
C ILE A 318 23.41 11.16 -16.30
#